data_AF-J9FQJ9-F1
#
_entry.id   AF-J9FQJ9-F1
#
_cell.length_a   1.000
_cell.length_b   1.000
_cell.length_c   1.000
_cell.angle_alpha   90.00
_cell.angle_beta   90.00
_cell.angle_gamma   90.00
#
_symmetry.space_group_name_H-M   'P 1'
#
loop_
_entity.id
_entity.type
_entity.pdbx_description
1 polymer ?
#
loop_
_entity_poly.entity_id
_entity_poly.type
_entity_poly.pdbx_seq_one_letter_code
_entity_poly.pdbx_strand_id
1 'polypeptide(L)'
;MISYELEETKTMIDMNNGKKSEGINVLSLFDGMGCGWIALKELGIKVNHAYASEVDKFAVAQTTYNFPEVVHLGSVTDVDVSKLEPIDLLIGGSPCFAAGTMVLTDNGYKPIEEVKVGDMVLTHKNRYRKVLKTGGKIAKTYVLNATGFVPTICTENHPFYARKKAKQYYVAENGKRNCRVLMEEPEWINASSLPGEYRVCCNICNDEDADPYNITEEEAYVIGRYIADGHTRKYVRYDRKPNGSHGQHELRQPCCI
;
A
#
# COMPACT_ATOMS: atom_id res chain seq x y z
N MET A 1 5.13 -4.51 52.71
CA MET A 1 5.33 -3.07 52.99
C MET A 1 6.82 -2.77 52.82
N ILE A 2 7.24 -2.58 51.58
CA ILE A 2 8.57 -2.05 51.23
C ILE A 2 8.31 -1.13 50.05
N SER A 3 8.37 0.16 50.34
CA SER A 3 8.11 1.29 49.45
C SER A 3 9.45 1.88 49.06
N TYR A 4 10.00 1.56 47.89
CA TYR A 4 11.15 2.24 47.31
C TYR A 4 11.09 2.18 45.77
N GLU A 5 11.54 3.27 45.14
CA GLU A 5 11.75 3.49 43.69
C GLU A 5 10.57 3.97 42.83
N LEU A 6 10.04 5.16 43.16
CA LEU A 6 9.33 6.03 42.20
C LEU A 6 9.88 7.47 42.15
N GLU A 7 11.05 7.74 42.74
CA GLU A 7 11.59 9.09 42.84
C GLU A 7 12.66 9.45 41.79
N GLU A 8 13.24 8.49 41.06
CA GLU A 8 14.33 8.78 40.11
C GLU A 8 13.87 9.23 38.71
N THR A 9 12.60 9.01 38.34
CA THR A 9 12.09 9.46 37.03
C THR A 9 11.66 10.93 37.01
N LYS A 10 11.66 11.60 38.17
CA LYS A 10 11.18 12.98 38.32
C LYS A 10 12.24 14.05 38.12
N THR A 11 13.52 13.68 37.99
CA THR A 11 14.66 14.62 38.02
C THR A 11 15.45 14.73 36.71
N MET A 12 15.05 14.03 35.63
CA MET A 12 15.77 14.07 34.34
C MET A 12 15.19 15.07 33.30
N ILE A 13 14.13 15.83 33.62
CA ILE A 13 13.54 16.82 32.70
C ILE A 13 13.81 18.28 33.12
N ASP A 14 14.31 18.54 34.33
CA ASP A 14 14.44 19.90 34.88
C ASP A 14 15.80 20.59 34.62
N MET A 15 16.48 20.29 33.52
CA MET A 15 17.68 21.01 33.10
C MET A 15 17.63 21.40 31.63
N ASN A 16 16.73 22.33 31.27
CA ASN A 16 17.02 23.39 30.29
C ASN A 16 15.87 24.42 30.22
N ASN A 17 16.18 25.64 30.69
CA ASN A 17 15.55 26.92 30.34
C ASN A 17 14.02 27.06 30.50
N GLY A 18 13.59 27.56 31.66
CA GLY A 18 12.98 28.91 31.77
C GLY A 18 11.89 29.37 30.79
N LYS A 19 11.12 28.47 30.16
CA LYS A 19 9.89 28.81 29.43
C LYS A 19 8.74 28.02 30.05
N LYS A 20 7.69 28.72 30.49
CA LYS A 20 6.37 28.09 30.76
C LYS A 20 6.01 27.23 29.56
N SER A 21 5.51 26.01 29.79
CA SER A 21 4.99 25.16 28.72
C SER A 21 3.71 25.78 28.15
N GLU A 22 3.88 26.78 27.30
CA GLU A 22 2.86 27.13 26.30
C GLU A 22 2.62 25.85 25.50
N GLY A 23 1.35 25.42 25.41
CA GLY A 23 1.03 24.16 24.76
C GLY A 23 1.54 24.12 23.31
N ILE A 24 1.61 22.93 22.74
CA ILE A 24 2.11 22.74 21.37
C ILE A 24 0.98 22.76 20.35
N ASN A 25 1.30 23.20 19.14
CA ASN A 25 0.44 23.06 17.97
C ASN A 25 0.83 21.81 17.19
N VAL A 26 -0.13 20.93 16.92
CA VAL A 26 0.12 19.61 16.35
C VAL A 26 -0.64 19.44 15.04
N LEU A 27 0.06 18.97 14.01
CA LEU A 27 -0.53 18.54 12.75
C LEU A 27 -0.32 17.03 12.58
N SER A 28 -1.42 16.28 12.49
CA SER A 28 -1.43 14.84 12.21
C SER A 28 -1.85 14.58 10.77
N LEU A 29 -0.94 14.02 9.95
CA LEU A 29 -1.21 13.64 8.56
C LEU A 29 -1.43 12.13 8.46
N PHE A 30 -2.51 11.69 7.83
CA PHE A 30 -2.94 10.28 7.86
C PHE A 30 -3.22 9.84 9.31
N ASP A 31 -4.10 10.60 9.98
CA ASP A 31 -4.33 10.51 11.43
C ASP A 31 -4.93 9.16 11.88
N GLY A 32 -5.62 8.46 10.97
CA GLY A 32 -6.28 7.19 11.29
C GLY A 32 -7.20 7.34 12.50
N MET A 33 -7.13 6.38 13.44
CA MET A 33 -7.95 6.37 14.66
C MET A 33 -7.48 7.35 15.76
N GLY A 34 -6.56 8.27 15.45
CA GLY A 34 -6.14 9.32 16.39
C GLY A 34 -5.10 8.87 17.43
N CYS A 35 -4.25 7.89 17.11
CA CYS A 35 -3.23 7.38 18.03
C CYS A 35 -2.28 8.47 18.55
N GLY A 36 -1.96 9.46 17.72
CA GLY A 36 -1.13 10.60 18.10
C GLY A 36 -1.73 11.39 19.25
N TRP A 37 -3.04 11.61 19.21
CA TRP A 37 -3.79 12.34 20.24
C TRP A 37 -3.86 11.56 21.56
N ILE A 38 -4.04 10.23 21.49
CA ILE A 38 -3.97 9.35 22.66
C ILE A 38 -2.61 9.48 23.34
N ALA A 39 -1.52 9.41 22.57
CA ALA A 39 -0.17 9.53 23.12
C ALA A 39 0.09 10.89 23.78
N LEU A 40 -0.33 11.99 23.14
CA LEU A 40 -0.18 13.35 23.70
C LEU A 40 -0.98 13.53 24.99
N LYS A 41 -2.19 12.98 25.04
CA LYS A 41 -3.06 13.00 26.22
C LYS A 41 -2.48 12.18 27.38
N GLU A 42 -2.01 10.97 27.13
CA GLU A 42 -1.36 10.10 28.13
C GLU A 42 -0.06 10.71 28.68
N LEU A 43 0.70 11.43 27.85
CA LEU A 43 1.91 12.15 28.26
C LEU A 43 1.61 13.46 29.01
N GLY A 44 0.34 13.88 29.13
CA GLY A 44 -0.04 15.15 29.76
C GLY A 44 0.46 16.39 29.00
N ILE A 45 0.78 16.25 27.72
CA ILE A 45 1.25 17.35 26.89
C ILE A 45 0.05 18.21 26.49
N LYS A 46 0.07 19.49 26.87
CA LYS A 46 -0.97 20.44 26.49
C LYS A 46 -0.88 20.74 24.99
N VAL A 47 -1.97 20.50 24.26
CA VAL A 47 -2.11 20.87 22.85
C VAL A 47 -2.98 22.13 22.75
N ASN A 48 -2.50 23.17 22.06
CA ASN A 48 -3.26 24.41 21.86
C ASN A 48 -4.13 24.32 20.59
N HIS A 49 -3.52 23.90 19.48
CA HIS A 49 -4.20 23.67 18.21
C HIS A 49 -3.91 22.26 17.71
N ALA A 50 -4.97 21.47 17.53
CA ALA A 50 -4.92 20.10 17.03
C ALA A 50 -5.51 20.04 15.62
N TYR A 51 -4.68 19.74 14.62
CA TYR A 51 -5.11 19.60 13.23
C TYR A 51 -4.90 18.17 12.75
N ALA A 52 -5.88 17.57 12.08
CA ALA A 52 -5.78 16.23 11.53
C ALA A 52 -6.19 16.19 10.06
N SER A 53 -5.41 15.52 9.22
CA SER A 53 -5.77 15.19 7.84
C SER A 53 -6.04 13.70 7.72
N GLU A 54 -7.28 13.35 7.38
CA GLU A 54 -7.75 11.99 7.18
C GLU A 54 -8.93 11.98 6.18
N VAL A 55 -8.98 10.97 5.32
CA VAL A 55 -10.02 10.79 4.30
C VAL A 55 -10.97 9.64 4.64
N ASP A 56 -10.56 8.70 5.49
CA ASP A 56 -11.43 7.62 5.96
C ASP A 56 -12.48 8.17 6.93
N LYS A 57 -13.74 8.15 6.49
CA LYS A 57 -14.90 8.60 7.26
C LYS A 57 -15.06 7.90 8.62
N PHE A 58 -14.66 6.64 8.74
CA PHE A 58 -14.77 5.88 9.99
C PHE A 58 -13.68 6.29 10.98
N ALA A 59 -12.47 6.53 10.47
CA ALA A 59 -11.34 7.02 11.24
C ALA A 59 -11.63 8.44 11.78
N VAL A 60 -12.12 9.34 10.92
CA VAL A 60 -12.56 10.69 11.31
C VAL A 60 -13.64 10.61 12.39
N ALA A 61 -14.67 9.77 12.22
CA ALA A 61 -15.74 9.64 13.21
C ALA A 61 -15.23 9.15 14.58
N GLN A 62 -14.28 8.20 14.60
CA GLN A 62 -13.62 7.73 15.81
C GLN A 62 -12.81 8.83 16.50
N THR A 63 -11.97 9.54 15.76
CA THR A 63 -11.14 10.61 16.31
C THR A 63 -12.01 11.76 16.82
N THR A 64 -13.03 12.19 16.08
CA THR A 64 -13.96 13.24 16.51
C THR A 64 -14.70 12.86 17.80
N TYR A 65 -15.05 11.58 17.97
CA TYR A 65 -15.71 11.10 19.20
C TYR A 65 -14.79 11.16 20.43
N ASN A 66 -13.52 10.78 20.27
CA ASN A 66 -12.57 10.70 21.39
C ASN A 66 -11.85 12.03 21.67
N PHE A 67 -11.68 12.87 20.64
CA PHE A 67 -10.92 14.12 20.63
C PHE A 67 -11.67 15.20 19.83
N PRO A 68 -12.80 15.72 20.34
CA PRO A 68 -13.61 16.72 19.65
C PRO A 68 -12.87 18.06 19.38
N GLU A 69 -11.75 18.30 20.06
CA GLU A 69 -10.85 19.43 19.85
C GLU A 69 -10.03 19.35 18.54
N VAL A 70 -9.96 18.17 17.92
CA VAL A 70 -9.19 17.96 16.69
C VAL A 70 -9.95 18.53 15.48
N VAL A 71 -9.32 19.49 14.81
CA VAL A 71 -9.84 20.10 13.58
C VAL A 71 -9.46 19.22 12.39
N HIS A 72 -10.46 18.57 11.79
CA HIS A 72 -10.26 17.73 10.61
C HIS A 72 -10.18 18.57 9.32
N LEU A 73 -9.01 18.56 8.69
CA LEU A 73 -8.68 19.31 7.47
C LEU A 73 -9.05 18.56 6.17
N GLY A 74 -9.47 17.30 6.27
CA GLY A 74 -9.78 16.46 5.09
C GLY A 74 -8.53 15.90 4.41
N SER A 75 -8.55 15.82 3.08
CA SER A 75 -7.45 15.24 2.29
C SER A 75 -6.14 16.02 2.46
N VAL A 76 -5.03 15.31 2.64
CA VAL A 76 -3.69 15.90 2.78
C VAL A 76 -3.28 16.72 1.55
N THR A 77 -3.85 16.42 0.38
CA THR A 77 -3.59 17.15 -0.87
C THR A 77 -4.16 18.55 -0.86
N ASP A 78 -5.17 18.79 -0.03
CA ASP A 78 -5.97 20.02 -0.02
C ASP A 78 -5.61 20.88 1.21
N VAL A 79 -4.70 20.41 2.05
CA VAL A 79 -4.23 21.11 3.25
C VAL A 79 -3.37 22.30 2.85
N ASP A 80 -3.84 23.50 3.16
CA ASP A 80 -3.10 24.74 3.02
C ASP A 80 -2.41 25.09 4.35
N VAL A 81 -1.15 24.69 4.48
CA VAL A 81 -0.34 24.90 5.69
C VAL A 81 -0.17 26.38 6.03
N SER A 82 -0.28 27.28 5.04
CA SER A 82 -0.15 28.73 5.27
C SER A 82 -1.29 29.33 6.10
N LYS A 83 -2.42 28.62 6.20
CA LYS A 83 -3.61 29.02 6.97
C LYS A 83 -3.64 28.44 8.39
N LEU A 84 -2.67 27.61 8.73
CA LEU A 84 -2.58 26.99 10.05
C LEU A 84 -1.71 27.83 10.98
N GLU A 85 -1.97 27.74 12.28
CA GLU A 85 -1.04 28.24 13.28
C GLU A 85 0.32 27.53 13.14
N PRO A 86 1.44 28.17 13.54
CA PRO A 86 2.77 27.57 13.47
C PRO A 86 2.78 26.20 14.16
N ILE A 87 3.15 25.16 13.41
CA ILE A 87 3.12 23.76 13.89
C ILE A 87 4.44 23.43 14.61
N ASP A 88 4.34 23.01 15.86
CA ASP A 88 5.48 22.56 16.68
C ASP A 88 5.76 21.06 16.50
N LEU A 89 4.71 20.27 16.26
CA LEU A 89 4.80 18.82 16.11
C LEU A 89 4.01 18.34 14.89
N LEU A 90 4.73 17.81 13.91
CA LEU A 90 4.15 17.13 12.75
C LEU A 90 4.27 15.62 12.95
N ILE A 91 3.14 14.94 13.04
CA ILE A 91 3.06 13.47 13.08
C ILE A 91 2.38 12.97 11.82
N GLY A 92 2.80 11.84 11.29
CA GLY A 92 2.07 11.27 10.17
C GLY A 92 2.51 9.87 9.77
N GLY A 93 1.52 9.03 9.49
CA GLY A 93 1.70 7.62 9.25
C GLY A 93 1.18 7.21 7.89
N SER A 94 1.74 7.74 6.79
CA SER A 94 1.26 7.40 5.44
C SER A 94 1.30 5.88 5.19
N PRO A 95 0.30 5.33 4.47
CA PRO A 95 0.35 3.93 4.06
C PRO A 95 1.56 3.71 3.15
N CYS A 96 2.35 2.65 3.41
CA CYS A 96 3.60 2.39 2.70
C CYS A 96 3.64 0.97 2.13
N PHE A 97 4.39 0.80 1.05
CA PHE A 97 4.88 -0.49 0.57
C PHE A 97 6.29 -0.74 1.11
N ALA A 98 6.69 -2.00 1.23
CA ALA A 98 8.07 -2.34 1.59
C ALA A 98 9.03 -2.07 0.42
N ALA A 99 10.31 -1.89 0.75
CA ALA A 99 11.39 -1.88 -0.23
C ALA A 99 11.37 -3.17 -1.07
N GLY A 100 11.79 -3.05 -2.34
CA GLY A 100 11.71 -4.11 -3.35
C GLY A 100 10.37 -4.19 -4.08
N THR A 101 9.35 -3.40 -3.67
CA THR A 101 8.09 -3.32 -4.42
C THR A 101 8.34 -2.66 -5.77
N MET A 102 8.04 -3.37 -6.85
CA MET A 102 8.23 -2.87 -8.21
C MET A 102 7.14 -1.87 -8.59
N VAL A 103 7.55 -0.70 -9.07
CA VAL A 103 6.69 0.38 -9.55
C VAL A 103 6.85 0.50 -11.06
N LEU A 104 5.75 0.54 -11.79
CA LEU A 104 5.78 0.76 -13.23
C LEU A 104 6.00 2.24 -13.54
N THR A 105 7.16 2.54 -14.13
CA THR A 105 7.55 3.86 -14.61
C THR A 105 7.45 3.93 -16.13
N ASP A 106 7.56 5.14 -16.69
CA ASP A 106 7.68 5.37 -18.14
C ASP A 106 8.89 4.67 -18.78
N ASN A 107 9.91 4.32 -18.00
CA ASN A 107 11.10 3.59 -18.43
C ASN A 107 11.09 2.11 -18.00
N GLY A 108 9.92 1.56 -17.64
CA GLY A 108 9.74 0.18 -17.19
C GLY A 108 9.66 0.04 -15.67
N TYR A 109 9.82 -1.19 -15.18
CA TYR A 109 9.71 -1.47 -13.74
C TYR A 109 10.95 -0.99 -12.98
N LYS A 110 10.72 -0.25 -11.90
CA LYS A 110 11.75 0.26 -11.00
C LYS A 110 11.39 -0.07 -9.54
N PRO A 111 12.33 -0.53 -8.71
CA PRO A 111 12.09 -0.69 -7.28
C PRO A 111 11.67 0.63 -6.63
N ILE A 112 10.72 0.59 -5.68
CA ILE A 112 10.15 1.79 -5.05
C ILE A 112 11.20 2.66 -4.35
N GLU A 113 12.27 2.06 -3.84
CA GLU A 113 13.42 2.72 -3.22
C GLU A 113 14.28 3.51 -4.22
N GLU A 114 14.24 3.15 -5.50
CA GLU A 114 14.98 3.81 -6.57
C GLU A 114 14.17 4.89 -7.27
N VAL A 115 12.85 4.96 -7.04
CA VAL A 115 11.96 5.98 -7.58
C VAL A 115 12.34 7.35 -7.03
N LYS A 116 12.51 8.34 -7.91
CA LYS A 116 12.92 9.70 -7.56
C LYS A 116 11.81 10.70 -7.83
N VAL A 117 11.88 11.83 -7.13
CA VAL A 117 11.04 13.00 -7.45
C VAL A 117 11.30 13.39 -8.90
N GLY A 118 10.24 13.40 -9.69
CA GLY A 118 10.29 13.66 -11.12
C GLY A 118 10.05 12.47 -12.03
N ASP A 119 10.18 11.24 -11.52
CA ASP A 119 9.84 10.04 -12.28
C ASP A 119 8.34 10.03 -12.63
N MET A 120 8.00 9.48 -13.78
CA MET A 120 6.62 9.29 -14.21
C MET A 120 6.16 7.88 -13.84
N VAL A 121 5.13 7.77 -13.00
CA VAL A 121 4.60 6.47 -12.52
C VAL A 121 3.17 6.25 -12.97
N LEU A 122 2.83 5.00 -13.28
CA LEU A 122 1.49 4.64 -13.70
C LEU A 122 0.51 4.69 -12.52
N THR A 123 -0.59 5.41 -12.68
CA THR A 123 -1.65 5.54 -11.66
C THR A 123 -2.82 4.58 -11.91
N HIS A 124 -3.64 4.30 -10.90
CA HIS A 124 -4.86 3.46 -11.00
C HIS A 124 -5.88 3.89 -12.08
N LYS A 125 -5.76 5.11 -12.64
CA LYS A 125 -6.59 5.61 -13.75
C LYS A 125 -5.91 5.44 -15.12
N ASN A 126 -4.98 4.49 -15.22
CA ASN A 126 -4.19 4.15 -16.40
C ASN A 126 -3.56 5.37 -17.10
N ARG A 127 -2.84 6.19 -16.31
CA ARG A 127 -2.11 7.35 -16.82
C ARG A 127 -0.86 7.59 -15.99
N TYR A 128 0.18 8.09 -16.63
CA TYR A 128 1.41 8.46 -15.96
C TYR A 128 1.30 9.82 -15.24
N ARG A 129 1.84 9.89 -14.02
CA ARG A 129 1.92 11.13 -13.23
C ARG A 129 3.30 11.26 -12.60
N LYS A 130 3.75 12.50 -12.48
CA LYS A 130 5.05 12.85 -11.88
C LYS A 130 5.03 12.59 -10.38
N VAL A 131 6.07 11.91 -9.88
CA VAL A 131 6.32 11.76 -8.45
C VAL A 131 6.72 13.11 -7.88
N LEU A 132 5.93 13.62 -6.93
CA LEU A 132 6.17 14.93 -6.29
C LEU A 132 7.06 14.83 -5.06
N LYS A 133 6.96 13.72 -4.33
CA LYS A 133 7.67 13.49 -3.07
C LYS A 133 7.88 12.00 -2.87
N THR A 134 9.03 11.65 -2.32
CA THR A 134 9.34 10.30 -1.84
C THR A 134 9.44 10.32 -0.32
N GLY A 135 9.20 9.18 0.32
CA GLY A 135 9.23 9.05 1.77
C GLY A 135 9.41 7.59 2.17
N GLY A 136 9.83 7.37 3.41
CA GLY A 136 10.02 6.03 3.97
C GLY A 136 9.88 6.06 5.48
N LYS A 137 9.43 4.94 6.04
CA LYS A 137 9.34 4.73 7.48
C LYS A 137 9.58 3.26 7.81
N ILE A 138 10.09 2.98 8.99
CA ILE A 138 10.14 1.63 9.55
C ILE A 138 8.81 1.39 10.25
N ALA A 139 8.06 0.38 9.82
CA ALA A 139 6.77 0.03 10.38
C ALA A 139 6.56 -1.49 10.34
N LYS A 140 5.62 -1.98 11.14
CA LYS A 140 5.17 -3.37 11.05
C LYS A 140 4.54 -3.62 9.69
N THR A 141 4.97 -4.68 9.02
CA THR A 141 4.53 -5.05 7.68
C THR A 141 3.61 -6.25 7.70
N TYR A 142 2.76 -6.32 6.69
CA TYR A 142 1.83 -7.39 6.39
C TYR A 142 2.08 -7.90 4.97
N VAL A 143 1.94 -9.20 4.76
CA VAL A 143 2.10 -9.83 3.43
C VAL A 143 0.72 -10.07 2.83
N LEU A 144 0.39 -9.32 1.78
CA LEU A 144 -0.84 -9.52 1.02
C LEU A 144 -0.61 -10.54 -0.09
N ASN A 145 -1.32 -11.66 -0.02
CA ASN A 145 -1.34 -12.70 -1.06
C ASN A 145 -2.61 -12.59 -1.90
N ALA A 146 -2.54 -11.85 -3.01
CA ALA A 146 -3.64 -11.71 -3.96
C ALA A 146 -3.43 -12.61 -5.19
N THR A 147 -4.50 -13.27 -5.65
CA THR A 147 -4.44 -14.09 -6.87
C THR A 147 -4.04 -13.24 -8.08
N GLY A 148 -3.00 -13.67 -8.81
CA GLY A 148 -2.51 -12.95 -10.00
C GLY A 148 -1.48 -11.86 -9.70
N PHE A 149 -1.11 -11.69 -8.43
CA PHE A 149 -0.07 -10.75 -8.01
C PHE A 149 1.06 -11.49 -7.31
N VAL A 150 2.25 -10.92 -7.38
CA VAL A 150 3.36 -11.30 -6.49
C VAL A 150 2.98 -10.90 -5.06
N PRO A 151 3.28 -11.72 -4.04
CA PRO A 151 3.06 -11.36 -2.65
C PRO A 151 3.60 -9.96 -2.37
N THR A 152 2.70 -9.05 -1.97
CA THR A 152 3.04 -7.63 -1.81
C THR A 152 3.14 -7.33 -0.32
N ILE A 153 4.27 -6.75 0.10
CA ILE A 153 4.52 -6.41 1.50
C ILE A 153 4.13 -4.95 1.70
N CYS A 154 3.20 -4.69 2.60
CA CYS A 154 2.65 -3.35 2.84
C CYS A 154 2.25 -3.16 4.31
N THR A 155 1.96 -1.93 4.71
CA THR A 155 1.35 -1.64 6.02
C THR A 155 -0.11 -2.09 6.06
N GLU A 156 -0.62 -2.47 7.23
CA GLU A 156 -2.01 -2.97 7.40
C GLU A 156 -3.08 -2.02 6.83
N ASN A 157 -2.88 -0.71 7.00
CA ASN A 157 -3.81 0.33 6.52
C ASN A 157 -3.56 0.75 5.07
N HIS A 158 -2.77 0.01 4.28
CA HIS A 158 -2.54 0.37 2.89
C HIS A 158 -3.79 0.10 2.05
N PRO A 159 -4.42 1.11 1.42
CA PRO A 159 -5.63 0.89 0.65
C PRO A 159 -5.32 0.30 -0.73
N PHE A 160 -5.99 -0.79 -1.08
CA PHE A 160 -5.95 -1.39 -2.41
C PHE A 160 -7.25 -1.12 -3.15
N TYR A 161 -7.13 -0.86 -4.45
CA TYR A 161 -8.28 -0.75 -5.34
C TYR A 161 -8.77 -2.15 -5.70
N ALA A 162 -9.97 -2.53 -5.25
CA ALA A 162 -10.48 -3.89 -5.36
C ALA A 162 -11.96 -3.94 -5.75
N ARG A 163 -12.37 -5.06 -6.37
CA ARG A 163 -13.77 -5.33 -6.74
C ARG A 163 -14.28 -6.58 -6.03
N LYS A 164 -15.50 -6.51 -5.52
CA LYS A 164 -16.18 -7.66 -4.91
C LYS A 164 -16.73 -8.59 -5.98
N LYS A 165 -16.61 -9.90 -5.76
CA LYS A 165 -17.28 -10.91 -6.58
C LYS A 165 -18.72 -11.09 -6.13
N ALA A 166 -19.65 -10.88 -7.06
CA ALA A 166 -21.05 -11.26 -6.90
C ALA A 166 -21.35 -12.52 -7.73
N LYS A 167 -22.13 -13.45 -7.17
CA LYS A 167 -22.61 -14.63 -7.92
C LYS A 167 -24.02 -14.36 -8.42
N GLN A 168 -24.21 -14.39 -9.73
CA GLN A 168 -25.53 -14.34 -10.34
C GLN A 168 -25.91 -15.73 -10.86
N TYR A 169 -26.97 -16.29 -10.28
CA TYR A 169 -27.55 -17.54 -10.74
C TYR A 169 -28.59 -17.26 -11.83
N TYR A 170 -28.56 -18.06 -12.90
CA TYR A 170 -29.53 -17.97 -13.98
C TYR A 170 -29.87 -19.38 -14.48
N VAL A 171 -31.02 -19.52 -15.11
CA VAL A 171 -31.44 -20.77 -15.76
C VAL A 171 -31.18 -20.60 -17.24
N ALA A 172 -30.35 -21.47 -17.82
CA ALA A 172 -30.11 -21.48 -19.26
C ALA A 172 -31.33 -22.05 -20.00
N GLU A 173 -31.44 -21.79 -21.30
CA GLU A 173 -32.54 -22.25 -22.15
C GLU A 173 -32.77 -23.77 -22.11
N ASN A 174 -31.71 -24.53 -21.82
CA ASN A 174 -31.77 -25.98 -21.63
C ASN A 174 -32.29 -26.43 -20.24
N GLY A 175 -32.86 -25.51 -19.45
CA GLY A 175 -33.38 -25.77 -18.10
C GLY A 175 -32.31 -25.96 -17.02
N LYS A 176 -31.01 -25.93 -17.37
CA LYS A 176 -29.93 -26.10 -16.39
C LYS A 176 -29.68 -24.81 -15.61
N ARG A 177 -29.51 -24.95 -14.30
CA ARG A 177 -29.07 -23.86 -13.42
C ARG A 177 -27.58 -23.63 -13.64
N ASN A 178 -27.23 -22.39 -13.96
CA ASN A 178 -25.85 -21.92 -14.13
C ASN A 178 -25.57 -20.76 -13.18
N CYS A 179 -24.29 -20.48 -12.97
CA CYS A 179 -23.82 -19.35 -12.18
C CYS A 179 -22.78 -18.59 -13.00
N ARG A 180 -22.90 -17.27 -13.05
CA ARG A 180 -21.84 -16.38 -13.55
C ARG A 180 -21.32 -15.51 -12.41
N VAL A 181 -20.02 -15.27 -12.39
CA VAL A 181 -19.38 -14.35 -11.46
C VAL A 181 -19.41 -12.96 -12.10
N LEU A 182 -20.08 -12.03 -11.45
CA LEU A 182 -20.04 -10.61 -11.75
C LEU A 182 -19.04 -9.94 -10.81
N MET A 183 -18.45 -8.84 -11.26
CA MET A 183 -17.63 -7.97 -10.42
C MET A 183 -18.41 -6.70 -10.15
N GLU A 184 -18.58 -6.33 -8.88
CA GLU A 184 -19.22 -5.08 -8.48
C GLU A 184 -18.34 -3.87 -8.83
N GLU A 185 -18.82 -2.65 -8.58
CA GLU A 185 -18.02 -1.45 -8.75
C GLU A 185 -16.76 -1.47 -7.86
N PRO A 186 -15.66 -0.87 -8.29
CA PRO A 186 -14.40 -0.88 -7.54
C PRO A 186 -14.43 0.10 -6.36
N GLU A 187 -13.81 -0.33 -5.26
CA GLU A 187 -13.68 0.46 -4.03
C GLU A 187 -12.26 0.34 -3.43
N TRP A 188 -11.90 1.28 -2.56
CA TRP A 188 -10.64 1.27 -1.83
C TRP A 188 -10.82 0.55 -0.50
N ILE A 189 -10.03 -0.51 -0.26
CA ILE A 189 -10.11 -1.32 0.96
C ILE A 189 -8.70 -1.51 1.53
N ASN A 190 -8.57 -1.34 2.85
CA ASN A 190 -7.31 -1.54 3.55
C ASN A 190 -6.82 -2.99 3.45
N ALA A 191 -5.49 -3.16 3.39
CA ALA A 191 -4.85 -4.47 3.25
C ALA A 191 -5.32 -5.49 4.31
N SER A 192 -5.48 -5.06 5.56
CA SER A 192 -5.97 -5.91 6.66
C SER A 192 -7.44 -6.32 6.53
N SER A 193 -8.24 -5.53 5.82
CA SER A 193 -9.68 -5.71 5.67
C SER A 193 -10.08 -6.36 4.34
N LEU A 194 -9.12 -6.78 3.49
CA LEU A 194 -9.39 -7.40 2.19
C LEU A 194 -9.90 -8.85 2.34
N PRO A 195 -11.21 -9.10 2.13
CA PRO A 195 -11.77 -10.44 2.21
C PRO A 195 -11.44 -11.26 0.95
N GLY A 196 -11.39 -12.59 1.04
CA GLY A 196 -11.07 -13.47 -0.10
C GLY A 196 -12.03 -13.40 -1.29
N GLU A 197 -13.22 -12.82 -1.08
CA GLU A 197 -14.22 -12.54 -2.12
C GLU A 197 -13.84 -11.38 -3.04
N TYR A 198 -12.87 -10.55 -2.63
CA TYR A 198 -12.41 -9.44 -3.42
C TYR A 198 -11.30 -9.85 -4.41
N ARG A 199 -11.16 -9.04 -5.45
CA ARG A 199 -10.06 -9.11 -6.40
C ARG A 199 -9.42 -7.74 -6.47
N VAL A 200 -8.12 -7.69 -6.17
CA VAL A 200 -7.30 -6.50 -6.35
C VAL A 200 -7.23 -6.21 -7.85
N CYS A 201 -7.46 -4.95 -8.21
CA CYS A 201 -7.38 -4.51 -9.59
C CYS A 201 -5.92 -4.30 -9.98
N CYS A 202 -5.53 -4.82 -11.15
CA CYS A 202 -4.29 -4.44 -11.81
C CYS A 202 -4.61 -3.48 -12.95
N ASN A 203 -3.70 -2.54 -13.19
CA ASN A 203 -3.74 -1.78 -14.43
C ASN A 203 -3.29 -2.69 -15.56
N ILE A 204 -4.04 -2.67 -16.66
CA ILE A 204 -3.58 -3.17 -17.95
C ILE A 204 -3.13 -1.92 -18.69
N CYS A 205 -1.82 -1.81 -18.94
CA CYS A 205 -1.32 -0.76 -19.83
C CYS A 205 -2.00 -0.95 -21.19
N ASN A 206 -2.76 0.05 -21.61
CA ASN A 206 -3.43 0.07 -22.92
C ASN A 206 -2.62 0.86 -23.93
N ASP A 207 -1.50 1.45 -23.49
CA ASP A 207 -0.59 2.13 -24.38
C ASP A 207 0.12 1.06 -25.22
N GLU A 208 0.14 1.24 -26.53
CA GLU A 208 1.05 0.50 -27.40
C GLU A 208 2.46 0.82 -26.91
N ASP A 209 3.11 -0.16 -26.28
CA ASP A 209 4.51 -0.02 -25.91
C ASP A 209 5.27 0.40 -27.16
N ALA A 210 6.17 1.37 -27.02
CA ALA A 210 7.10 1.67 -28.09
C ALA A 210 7.78 0.35 -28.47
N ASP A 211 7.80 0.03 -29.76
CA ASP A 211 8.54 -1.11 -30.28
C ASP A 211 9.93 -0.62 -30.70
N PRO A 212 10.91 -0.58 -29.77
CA PRO A 212 12.25 -0.10 -30.09
C PRO A 212 12.97 -0.98 -31.11
N TYR A 213 12.47 -2.19 -31.35
CA TYR A 213 13.07 -3.17 -32.25
C TYR A 213 12.34 -3.28 -33.59
N ASN A 214 11.22 -2.57 -33.75
CA ASN A 214 10.40 -2.54 -34.97
C ASN A 214 10.07 -3.96 -35.48
N ILE A 215 9.67 -4.82 -34.53
CA ILE A 215 9.24 -6.20 -34.70
C ILE A 215 7.96 -6.22 -35.53
N THR A 216 8.00 -6.99 -36.61
CA THR A 216 6.82 -7.20 -37.46
C THR A 216 5.79 -8.09 -36.77
N GLU A 217 4.51 -8.02 -37.18
CA GLU A 217 3.47 -8.93 -36.65
C GLU A 217 3.84 -10.42 -36.82
N GLU A 218 4.55 -10.76 -37.91
CA GLU A 218 5.01 -12.12 -38.19
C GLU A 218 6.10 -12.56 -37.21
N GLU A 219 7.07 -11.68 -36.91
CA GLU A 219 8.11 -11.95 -35.91
C GLU A 219 7.51 -12.03 -34.51
N ALA A 220 6.59 -11.14 -34.15
CA ALA A 220 5.87 -11.17 -32.88
C ALA A 220 5.04 -12.46 -32.75
N TYR A 221 4.42 -12.93 -33.84
CA TYR A 221 3.69 -14.20 -33.87
C TYR A 221 4.62 -15.39 -33.63
N VAL A 222 5.78 -15.43 -34.28
CA VAL A 222 6.76 -16.52 -34.10
C VAL A 222 7.35 -16.49 -32.69
N ILE A 223 7.72 -15.32 -32.17
CA ILE A 223 8.23 -15.14 -30.81
C ILE A 223 7.16 -15.54 -29.79
N GLY A 224 5.93 -15.09 -29.98
CA GLY A 224 4.79 -15.44 -29.13
C GLY A 224 4.52 -16.95 -29.09
N ARG A 225 4.53 -17.62 -30.25
CA ARG A 225 4.40 -19.09 -30.32
C ARG A 225 5.60 -19.80 -29.70
N TYR A 226 6.82 -19.30 -29.88
CA TYR A 226 8.02 -19.86 -29.25
C TYR A 226 8.00 -19.76 -27.72
N ILE A 227 7.61 -18.60 -27.18
CA ILE A 227 7.46 -18.36 -25.73
C ILE A 227 6.33 -19.24 -25.16
N ALA A 228 5.19 -19.34 -25.86
CA ALA A 228 4.04 -20.11 -25.41
C ALA A 228 4.26 -21.63 -25.47
N ASP A 229 4.89 -22.13 -26.52
CA ASP A 229 5.07 -23.58 -26.73
C ASP A 229 6.38 -24.12 -26.12
N GLY A 230 7.39 -23.27 -25.87
CA GLY A 230 8.66 -23.60 -25.21
C GLY A 230 9.52 -24.66 -25.93
N HIS A 231 10.73 -24.32 -26.37
CA HIS A 231 11.65 -25.36 -26.88
C HIS A 231 12.32 -26.13 -25.74
N THR A 232 11.94 -27.39 -25.54
CA THR A 232 12.67 -28.33 -24.69
C THR A 232 13.90 -28.88 -25.43
N ARG A 233 15.07 -28.77 -24.79
CA ARG A 233 16.38 -29.23 -25.28
C ARG A 233 16.36 -30.61 -25.95
N LYS A 234 17.18 -30.82 -26.99
CA LYS A 234 17.43 -32.11 -27.67
C LYS A 234 18.43 -33.04 -26.98
N TYR A 235 18.79 -32.80 -25.72
CA TYR A 235 19.69 -33.69 -24.97
C TYR A 235 19.00 -34.18 -23.69
N VAL A 236 19.02 -35.50 -23.50
CA VAL A 236 18.50 -36.21 -22.34
C VAL A 236 19.29 -35.76 -21.11
N ARG A 237 18.63 -35.45 -19.97
CA ARG A 237 19.34 -35.33 -18.68
C ARG A 237 20.05 -36.66 -18.43
N TYR A 238 21.32 -36.61 -18.05
CA TYR A 238 22.12 -37.79 -17.73
C TYR A 238 21.56 -38.60 -16.54
N ASP A 239 20.51 -38.09 -15.90
CA ASP A 239 19.99 -38.58 -14.64
C ASP A 239 18.68 -39.35 -14.90
N ARG A 240 18.79 -40.68 -14.98
CA ARG A 240 17.66 -41.61 -15.07
C ARG A 240 16.75 -41.48 -13.84
N LYS A 241 15.72 -40.63 -13.90
CA LYS A 241 14.51 -40.80 -13.06
C LYS A 241 13.25 -40.60 -13.90
N PRO A 242 12.25 -41.51 -13.80
CA PRO A 242 11.00 -41.36 -14.53
C PRO A 242 10.23 -40.16 -14.02
N ASN A 243 9.52 -39.48 -14.92
CA ASN A 243 8.66 -38.33 -14.63
C ASN A 243 7.58 -38.70 -13.60
N GLY A 244 7.89 -38.45 -12.34
CA GLY A 244 6.93 -38.46 -11.24
C GLY A 244 6.27 -37.09 -11.15
N SER A 245 4.98 -37.08 -11.42
CA SER A 245 4.05 -35.96 -11.24
C SER A 245 3.98 -35.50 -9.79
N HIS A 246 4.84 -34.60 -9.33
CA HIS A 246 4.65 -33.88 -8.06
C HIS A 246 5.08 -32.42 -8.24
N GLY A 247 4.12 -31.50 -8.06
CA GLY A 247 4.41 -30.09 -7.90
C GLY A 247 5.33 -29.93 -6.69
N GLN A 248 6.52 -29.38 -6.91
CA GLN A 248 7.44 -29.10 -5.82
C GLN A 248 7.22 -27.69 -5.31
N HIS A 249 6.60 -27.64 -4.13
CA HIS A 249 6.94 -26.70 -3.07
C HIS A 249 8.46 -26.76 -2.81
N GLU A 250 9.03 -25.61 -2.43
CA GLU A 250 10.39 -25.37 -1.91
C GLU A 250 11.48 -24.97 -2.93
N LEU A 251 11.71 -23.64 -2.95
CA LEU A 251 12.99 -22.95 -2.95
C LEU A 251 14.12 -23.59 -3.76
N ARG A 252 14.24 -23.17 -5.02
CA ARG A 252 15.51 -22.93 -5.73
C ARG A 252 15.24 -22.00 -6.92
N GLN A 253 15.51 -20.71 -6.76
CA GLN A 253 16.02 -19.93 -7.89
C GLN A 253 17.50 -20.31 -8.10
N PRO A 254 18.12 -20.06 -9.27
CA PRO A 254 17.55 -19.75 -10.58
C PRO A 254 18.04 -20.76 -11.63
N CYS A 255 17.25 -20.97 -12.69
CA CYS A 255 17.83 -21.15 -14.01
C CYS A 255 17.02 -20.30 -14.96
N CYS A 256 17.56 -19.10 -15.17
CA CYS A 256 17.15 -18.15 -16.18
C CYS A 256 17.41 -18.67 -17.60
N ILE A 257 16.62 -18.09 -18.51
CA ILE A 257 16.66 -18.08 -19.98
C ILE A 257 16.19 -19.38 -20.65
#